data_AF-A0AAD5WZF3-F1
#
_entry.id   AF-A0AAD5WZF3-F1
#
_cell.length_a   1.000
_cell.length_b   1.000
_cell.length_c   1.000
_cell.angle_alpha   90.00
_cell.angle_beta   90.00
_cell.angle_gamma   90.00
#
_symmetry.space_group_name_H-M   'P 1'
#
loop_
_entity.id
_entity.type
_entity.pdbx_description
1 polymer ?
#
loop_
_entity_poly.entity_id
_entity_poly.type
_entity_poly.pdbx_seq_one_letter_code
_entity_poly.pdbx_strand_id
1 'polypeptide(L)'
;INQLRTLREIGKSKDLKVQQLALLSQLAVYKDIIPGYRIRSLTAEEQSVKVSKDVKKLREYEQALLRNYQEYLQSLENTVRARIKSPTPLTTPLLLTALHSLTTLLTTHPHFNFRLNLMTAIVSRTLLPPSHPLPQIVPLCTSSLSSLFAGDEEGEATLEAVKMIAKGVKEKGYRVREEVVRCLLWVRVGDVEKGEKGKDEGKVGEKRKKKEEHVSRKMRKVGKKEREVEKEMKEAEAVWDRGEVEKRQTETLKYIFLTYFRILKNVPTSDLVPAVLEGLARFAHLISVDFFADLLETLKSISETQFVNFVEGDDDEGGKARKDDKDRARSAFHCVIAAFQLLSGQGEALNLDLTTFYTSFYAHLARLPLSPYTSTPPPSSRTKHASQISNAPTQQIFNISTTDAPTSTIELMIQGFELMFFKKRQVPVERVRSFVKRVCGVALNLRVEETLAVLGV
;
A
#
# COMPACT_ATOMS: atom_id res chain seq x y z
N ILE A 1 31.90 -19.27 2.78
CA ILE A 1 31.20 -19.40 1.48
C ILE A 1 30.93 -20.85 1.09
N ASN A 2 31.91 -21.76 1.08
CA ASN A 2 31.67 -23.16 0.66
C ASN A 2 30.57 -23.87 1.47
N GLN A 3 30.39 -23.47 2.74
CA GLN A 3 29.29 -23.95 3.59
C GLN A 3 27.89 -23.49 3.13
N LEU A 4 27.77 -22.39 2.38
CA LEU A 4 26.49 -21.97 1.77
C LEU A 4 26.06 -22.95 0.66
N ARG A 5 27.04 -23.51 -0.05
CA ARG A 5 26.79 -24.52 -1.07
C ARG A 5 26.31 -25.83 -0.45
N THR A 6 26.93 -26.28 0.64
CA THR A 6 26.50 -27.49 1.36
C THR A 6 25.10 -27.31 1.96
N LEU A 7 24.79 -26.12 2.51
CA LEU A 7 23.43 -25.79 2.97
C LEU A 7 22.39 -25.86 1.84
N ARG A 8 22.77 -25.45 0.61
CA ARG A 8 21.89 -25.57 -0.57
C ARG A 8 21.68 -27.02 -0.98
N GLU A 9 22.72 -27.84 -0.93
CA GLU A 9 22.63 -29.27 -1.26
C GLU A 9 21.70 -30.00 -0.28
N ILE A 10 21.72 -29.65 1.01
CA ILE A 10 20.75 -30.15 2.01
C ILE A 10 19.31 -29.76 1.64
N GLY A 11 19.11 -28.57 1.07
CA GLY A 11 17.82 -28.10 0.57
C GLY A 11 17.27 -28.86 -0.64
N LYS A 12 18.07 -29.73 -1.29
CA LYS A 12 17.62 -30.62 -2.38
C LYS A 12 17.17 -32.01 -1.89
N SER A 13 17.21 -32.26 -0.58
CA SER A 13 16.78 -33.52 0.02
C SER A 13 15.31 -33.84 -0.31
N LYS A 14 14.91 -35.13 -0.26
CA LYS A 14 13.54 -35.56 -0.57
C LYS A 14 12.53 -35.17 0.52
N ASP A 15 13.00 -34.89 1.73
CA ASP A 15 12.17 -34.62 2.89
C ASP A 15 11.68 -33.16 2.94
N LEU A 16 10.36 -32.98 2.90
CA LEU A 16 9.74 -31.64 2.88
C LEU A 16 10.08 -30.78 4.11
N LYS A 17 10.23 -31.39 5.29
CA LYS A 17 10.62 -30.69 6.52
C LYS A 17 12.08 -30.21 6.47
N VAL A 18 12.98 -31.03 5.95
CA VAL A 18 14.40 -30.67 5.78
C VAL A 18 14.53 -29.55 4.76
N GLN A 19 13.77 -29.61 3.66
CA GLN A 19 13.69 -28.50 2.69
C GLN A 19 13.23 -27.19 3.35
N GLN A 20 12.15 -27.23 4.16
CA GLN A 20 11.65 -26.03 4.86
C GLN A 20 12.69 -25.42 5.79
N LEU A 21 13.31 -26.24 6.65
CA LEU A 21 14.33 -25.79 7.59
C LEU A 21 15.57 -25.27 6.88
N ALA A 22 15.98 -25.90 5.77
CA ALA A 22 17.10 -25.45 4.96
C ALA A 22 16.83 -24.08 4.34
N LEU A 23 15.62 -23.84 3.82
CA LEU A 23 15.24 -22.54 3.25
C LEU A 23 15.23 -21.42 4.30
N LEU A 24 14.69 -21.70 5.50
CA LEU A 24 14.67 -20.74 6.61
C LEU A 24 16.06 -20.45 7.16
N SER A 25 16.90 -21.48 7.30
CA SER A 25 18.27 -21.31 7.77
C SER A 25 19.10 -20.49 6.78
N GLN A 26 18.94 -20.74 5.47
CA GLN A 26 19.58 -19.94 4.43
C GLN A 26 19.11 -18.48 4.48
N LEU A 27 17.82 -18.22 4.71
CA LEU A 27 17.31 -16.87 4.87
C LEU A 27 17.96 -16.14 6.05
N ALA A 28 18.04 -16.76 7.22
CA ALA A 28 18.65 -16.14 8.40
C ALA A 28 20.11 -15.75 8.12
N VAL A 29 20.86 -16.65 7.48
CA VAL A 29 22.24 -16.41 7.08
C VAL A 29 22.35 -15.26 6.05
N TYR A 30 21.46 -15.21 5.05
CA TYR A 30 21.49 -14.11 4.07
C TYR A 30 21.10 -12.77 4.68
N LYS A 31 20.17 -12.74 5.66
CA LYS A 31 19.81 -11.51 6.36
C LYS A 31 21.02 -10.86 7.05
N ASP A 32 21.91 -11.67 7.60
CA ASP A 32 23.09 -11.21 8.34
C ASP A 32 24.30 -10.93 7.45
N ILE A 33 24.46 -11.67 6.34
CA ILE A 33 25.64 -11.59 5.47
C ILE A 33 25.49 -10.54 4.34
N ILE A 34 24.26 -10.17 3.95
CA ILE A 34 24.04 -9.23 2.85
C ILE A 34 24.61 -7.85 3.23
N PRO A 35 25.52 -7.29 2.40
CA PRO A 35 26.03 -5.95 2.63
C PRO A 35 24.95 -4.90 2.30
N GLY A 36 25.02 -3.74 2.96
CA GLY A 36 24.12 -2.60 2.71
C GLY A 36 24.38 -1.85 1.40
N TYR A 37 25.22 -2.38 0.50
CA TYR A 37 25.55 -1.77 -0.79
C TYR A 37 25.30 -2.75 -1.95
N ARG A 38 25.05 -2.21 -3.15
CA ARG A 38 24.90 -3.00 -4.38
C ARG A 38 26.25 -3.50 -4.85
N ILE A 39 26.39 -4.81 -5.00
CA ILE A 39 27.60 -5.43 -5.54
C ILE A 39 27.58 -5.27 -7.05
N ARG A 40 28.47 -4.45 -7.62
CA ARG A 40 28.60 -4.32 -9.08
C ARG A 40 29.20 -5.59 -9.68
N SER A 41 28.60 -6.11 -10.75
CA SER A 41 29.24 -7.14 -11.56
C SER A 41 30.44 -6.55 -12.29
N LEU A 42 31.63 -7.11 -12.07
CA LEU A 42 32.84 -6.67 -12.76
C LEU A 42 32.74 -6.97 -14.27
N THR A 43 33.20 -6.03 -15.09
CA THR A 43 33.36 -6.23 -16.53
C THR A 43 34.58 -7.12 -16.82
N ALA A 44 34.59 -7.78 -17.98
CA ALA A 44 35.66 -8.70 -18.38
C ALA A 44 37.04 -8.01 -18.41
N GLU A 45 37.07 -6.72 -18.71
CA GLU A 45 38.28 -5.88 -18.72
C GLU A 45 38.82 -5.66 -17.29
N GLU A 46 37.94 -5.37 -16.32
CA GLU A 46 38.30 -5.14 -14.91
C GLU A 46 38.71 -6.42 -14.16
N GLN A 47 38.24 -7.58 -14.63
CA GLN A 47 38.64 -8.90 -14.16
C GLN A 47 40.05 -9.29 -14.64
N SER A 48 40.51 -8.75 -15.77
CA SER A 48 41.85 -9.02 -16.30
C SER A 48 42.96 -8.21 -15.60
N VAL A 49 42.59 -7.13 -14.91
CA VAL A 49 43.53 -6.26 -14.19
C VAL A 49 44.05 -6.95 -12.93
N LYS A 50 45.38 -6.99 -12.77
CA LYS A 50 46.05 -7.53 -11.58
C LYS A 50 45.83 -6.61 -10.38
N VAL A 51 44.98 -7.06 -9.45
CA VAL A 51 44.72 -6.41 -8.16
C VAL A 51 45.54 -7.03 -7.03
N SER A 52 45.69 -6.28 -5.93
CA SER A 52 46.32 -6.78 -4.71
C SER A 52 45.61 -8.02 -4.17
N LYS A 53 46.33 -8.83 -3.38
CA LYS A 53 45.81 -10.11 -2.84
C LYS A 53 44.51 -9.93 -2.05
N ASP A 54 44.38 -8.83 -1.31
CA ASP A 54 43.20 -8.59 -0.47
C ASP A 54 41.99 -8.13 -1.29
N VAL A 55 42.20 -7.29 -2.30
CA VAL A 55 41.14 -6.88 -3.23
C VAL A 55 40.66 -8.07 -4.06
N LYS A 56 41.58 -8.98 -4.44
CA LYS A 56 41.22 -10.21 -5.15
C LYS A 56 40.33 -11.11 -4.29
N LYS A 57 40.68 -11.33 -3.01
CA LYS A 57 39.86 -12.12 -2.07
C LYS A 57 38.46 -11.53 -1.86
N LEU A 58 38.36 -10.21 -1.73
CA LEU A 58 37.08 -9.52 -1.59
C LEU A 58 36.21 -9.69 -2.84
N ARG A 59 36.78 -9.52 -4.03
CA ARG A 59 36.06 -9.73 -5.31
C ARG A 59 35.56 -11.17 -5.46
N GLU A 60 36.40 -12.15 -5.15
CA GLU A 60 36.02 -13.57 -5.19
C GLU A 60 34.91 -13.88 -4.18
N TYR A 61 34.97 -13.29 -2.98
CA TYR A 61 33.94 -13.41 -1.96
C TYR A 61 32.59 -12.84 -2.46
N GLU A 62 32.58 -11.61 -2.97
CA GLU A 62 31.39 -10.92 -3.46
C GLU A 62 30.76 -11.64 -4.66
N GLN A 63 31.57 -12.10 -5.62
CA GLN A 63 31.08 -12.87 -6.77
C GLN A 63 30.47 -14.21 -6.34
N ALA A 64 31.12 -14.90 -5.42
CA ALA A 64 30.60 -16.16 -4.91
C ALA A 64 29.33 -15.96 -4.07
N LEU A 65 29.22 -14.86 -3.32
CA LEU A 65 28.00 -14.50 -2.60
C LEU A 65 26.85 -14.24 -3.59
N LEU A 66 27.07 -13.42 -4.63
CA LEU A 66 26.07 -13.13 -5.65
C LEU A 66 25.59 -14.38 -6.38
N ARG A 67 26.51 -15.25 -6.80
CA ARG A 67 26.17 -16.52 -7.47
C ARG A 67 25.32 -17.42 -6.56
N ASN A 68 25.73 -17.55 -5.30
CA ASN A 68 25.00 -18.36 -4.33
C ASN A 68 23.62 -17.79 -4.03
N TYR A 69 23.51 -16.47 -3.95
CA TYR A 69 22.25 -15.77 -3.76
C TYR A 69 21.32 -15.95 -4.98
N GLN A 70 21.83 -15.79 -6.20
CA GLN A 70 21.06 -16.02 -7.42
C GLN A 70 20.51 -17.46 -7.50
N GLU A 71 21.34 -18.47 -7.22
CA GLU A 71 20.91 -19.88 -7.23
C GLU A 71 19.88 -20.16 -6.11
N TYR A 72 20.00 -19.51 -4.95
CA TYR A 72 19.02 -19.59 -3.88
C TYR A 72 17.67 -18.98 -4.30
N LEU A 73 17.69 -17.78 -4.89
CA LEU A 73 16.48 -17.13 -5.40
C LEU A 73 15.78 -17.97 -6.48
N GLN A 74 16.55 -18.55 -7.42
CA GLN A 74 16.00 -19.46 -8.42
C GLN A 74 15.38 -20.71 -7.79
N SER A 75 16.01 -21.28 -6.75
CA SER A 75 15.46 -22.41 -6.01
C SER A 75 14.13 -22.07 -5.34
N LEU A 76 14.03 -20.88 -4.73
CA LEU A 76 12.78 -20.38 -4.14
C LEU A 76 11.71 -20.16 -5.21
N GLU A 77 12.04 -19.47 -6.30
CA GLU A 77 11.09 -19.17 -7.37
C GLU A 77 10.58 -20.44 -8.06
N ASN A 78 11.46 -21.41 -8.33
CA ASN A 78 11.08 -22.70 -8.90
C ASN A 78 10.17 -23.49 -7.95
N THR A 79 10.48 -23.49 -6.66
CA THR A 79 9.63 -24.15 -5.64
C THR A 79 8.24 -23.51 -5.60
N VAL A 80 8.18 -22.18 -5.59
CA VAL A 80 6.92 -21.43 -5.60
C VAL A 80 6.14 -21.69 -6.89
N ARG A 81 6.80 -21.60 -8.05
CA ARG A 81 6.16 -21.80 -9.37
C ARG A 81 5.63 -23.22 -9.55
N ALA A 82 6.37 -24.24 -9.12
CA ALA A 82 5.96 -25.63 -9.21
C ALA A 82 4.74 -25.92 -8.32
N ARG A 83 4.77 -25.47 -7.07
CA ARG A 83 3.72 -25.79 -6.08
C ARG A 83 2.45 -24.96 -6.22
N ILE A 84 2.50 -23.83 -6.91
CA ILE A 84 1.30 -23.06 -7.28
C ILE A 84 0.49 -23.75 -8.39
N LYS A 85 1.17 -24.43 -9.33
CA LYS A 85 0.48 -25.17 -10.41
C LYS A 85 -0.16 -26.46 -9.90
N SER A 86 0.45 -27.12 -8.91
CA SER A 86 -0.06 -28.35 -8.28
C SER A 86 -0.13 -28.21 -6.76
N PRO A 87 -1.13 -27.47 -6.23
CA PRO A 87 -1.29 -27.29 -4.80
C PRO A 87 -1.72 -28.62 -4.17
N THR A 88 -0.80 -29.25 -3.44
CA THR A 88 -1.10 -30.41 -2.59
C THR A 88 -1.01 -29.99 -1.12
N PRO A 89 -1.91 -30.45 -0.24
CA PRO A 89 -1.96 -30.01 1.15
C PRO A 89 -0.65 -30.26 1.91
N LEU A 90 0.10 -31.29 1.52
CA LEU A 90 1.40 -31.63 2.10
C LEU A 90 2.51 -30.62 1.70
N THR A 91 2.38 -29.94 0.56
CA THR A 91 3.40 -29.00 0.04
C THR A 91 3.05 -27.54 0.29
N THR A 92 1.82 -27.25 0.73
CA THR A 92 1.39 -25.93 1.19
C THR A 92 2.34 -25.29 2.21
N PRO A 93 2.80 -25.98 3.27
CA PRO A 93 3.71 -25.34 4.23
C PRO A 93 5.06 -24.98 3.60
N LEU A 94 5.59 -25.80 2.68
CA LEU A 94 6.84 -25.49 1.97
C LEU A 94 6.67 -24.26 1.07
N LEU A 95 5.54 -24.15 0.37
CA LEU A 95 5.21 -22.99 -0.44
C LEU A 95 5.10 -21.71 0.41
N LEU A 96 4.42 -21.78 1.55
CA LEU A 96 4.30 -20.64 2.47
C LEU A 96 5.65 -20.23 3.05
N THR A 97 6.50 -21.18 3.44
CA THR A 97 7.86 -20.90 3.90
C THR A 97 8.71 -20.22 2.82
N ALA A 98 8.64 -20.70 1.57
CA ALA A 98 9.37 -20.10 0.45
C ALA A 98 8.87 -18.68 0.10
N LEU A 99 7.56 -18.44 0.22
CA LEU A 99 6.98 -17.10 0.04
C LEU A 99 7.35 -16.16 1.20
N HIS A 100 7.30 -16.66 2.44
CA HIS A 100 7.75 -15.93 3.61
C HIS A 100 9.22 -15.53 3.47
N SER A 101 10.07 -16.41 2.91
CA SER A 101 11.48 -16.08 2.72
C SER A 101 11.71 -15.03 1.64
N LEU A 102 11.00 -15.09 0.52
CA LEU A 102 11.07 -14.06 -0.53
C LEU A 102 10.60 -12.69 -0.02
N THR A 103 9.48 -12.67 0.70
CA THR A 103 8.89 -11.44 1.22
C THR A 103 9.72 -10.80 2.32
N THR A 104 10.26 -11.61 3.23
CA THR A 104 11.16 -11.13 4.28
C THR A 104 12.43 -10.52 3.67
N LEU A 105 13.04 -11.17 2.66
CA LEU A 105 14.20 -10.62 1.96
C LEU A 105 13.93 -9.26 1.32
N LEU A 106 12.76 -9.11 0.67
CA LEU A 106 12.36 -7.84 0.06
C LEU A 106 12.21 -6.73 1.12
N THR A 107 11.66 -7.04 2.29
CA THR A 107 11.50 -6.06 3.38
C THR A 107 12.80 -5.72 4.10
N THR A 108 13.72 -6.67 4.26
CA THR A 108 14.97 -6.45 5.00
C THR A 108 16.04 -5.76 4.16
N HIS A 109 16.13 -6.11 2.87
CA HIS A 109 17.21 -5.67 1.98
C HIS A 109 16.65 -5.22 0.62
N PRO A 110 15.84 -4.13 0.57
CA PRO A 110 15.19 -3.68 -0.66
C PRO A 110 16.17 -3.17 -1.72
N HIS A 111 17.33 -2.64 -1.31
CA HIS A 111 18.32 -2.06 -2.21
C HIS A 111 19.29 -3.09 -2.81
N PHE A 112 19.28 -4.34 -2.35
CA PHE A 112 20.27 -5.34 -2.76
C PHE A 112 20.03 -5.86 -4.20
N ASN A 113 21.06 -6.46 -4.80
CA ASN A 113 21.03 -7.00 -6.15
C ASN A 113 19.86 -7.99 -6.38
N PHE A 114 19.37 -8.06 -7.63
CA PHE A 114 18.21 -8.87 -8.04
C PHE A 114 16.84 -8.46 -7.45
N ARG A 115 16.71 -7.24 -6.91
CA ARG A 115 15.42 -6.69 -6.44
C ARG A 115 14.30 -6.83 -7.48
N LEU A 116 14.59 -6.58 -8.77
CA LEU A 116 13.59 -6.62 -9.84
C LEU A 116 13.01 -8.02 -10.01
N ASN A 117 13.86 -9.05 -9.91
CA ASN A 117 13.42 -10.44 -10.03
C ASN A 117 12.58 -10.85 -8.81
N LEU A 118 13.02 -10.47 -7.61
CA LEU A 118 12.26 -10.70 -6.37
C LEU A 118 10.89 -10.03 -6.43
N MET A 119 10.85 -8.78 -6.87
CA MET A 119 9.64 -7.98 -6.94
C MET A 119 8.72 -8.50 -8.05
N THR A 120 9.25 -8.87 -9.22
CA THR A 120 8.48 -9.53 -10.28
C THR A 120 7.85 -10.83 -9.79
N ALA A 121 8.61 -11.64 -9.04
CA ALA A 121 8.12 -12.89 -8.47
C ALA A 121 6.97 -12.62 -7.49
N ILE A 122 7.15 -11.70 -6.53
CA ILE A 122 6.15 -11.35 -5.51
C ILE A 122 4.89 -10.72 -6.14
N VAL A 123 5.05 -9.72 -7.02
CA VAL A 123 3.92 -9.06 -7.71
C VAL A 123 3.14 -10.04 -8.58
N SER A 124 3.83 -10.96 -9.25
CA SER A 124 3.13 -12.01 -10.02
C SER A 124 2.24 -12.90 -9.14
N ARG A 125 2.59 -13.07 -7.86
CA ARG A 125 1.81 -13.84 -6.87
C ARG A 125 0.68 -13.03 -6.24
N THR A 126 0.85 -11.73 -5.98
CA THR A 126 -0.25 -10.89 -5.48
C THR A 126 -1.40 -10.82 -6.46
N LEU A 127 -1.09 -10.85 -7.76
CA LEU A 127 -2.06 -10.80 -8.83
C LEU A 127 -2.80 -12.13 -9.08
N LEU A 128 -2.63 -13.17 -8.25
CA LEU A 128 -3.33 -14.44 -8.43
C LEU A 128 -4.86 -14.26 -8.34
N PRO A 129 -5.65 -14.95 -9.19
CA PRO A 129 -7.09 -14.75 -9.24
C PRO A 129 -7.76 -15.16 -7.91
N PRO A 130 -8.94 -14.59 -7.58
CA PRO A 130 -9.68 -14.92 -6.36
C PRO A 130 -10.06 -16.41 -6.24
N SER A 131 -10.18 -17.10 -7.38
CA SER A 131 -10.51 -18.53 -7.48
C SER A 131 -9.36 -19.47 -7.09
N HIS A 132 -8.17 -18.94 -6.79
CA HIS A 132 -7.01 -19.78 -6.47
C HIS A 132 -7.19 -20.52 -5.12
N PRO A 133 -6.88 -21.83 -5.03
CA PRO A 133 -7.17 -22.68 -3.87
C PRO A 133 -6.43 -22.29 -2.57
N LEU A 134 -5.45 -21.39 -2.66
CA LEU A 134 -4.69 -20.90 -1.50
C LEU A 134 -4.89 -19.39 -1.34
N PRO A 135 -5.87 -18.95 -0.53
CA PRO A 135 -6.15 -17.54 -0.32
C PRO A 135 -5.06 -16.84 0.48
N GLN A 136 -4.28 -17.57 1.30
CA GLN A 136 -3.27 -17.04 2.24
C GLN A 136 -2.03 -16.43 1.57
N ILE A 137 -1.78 -16.73 0.29
CA ILE A 137 -0.58 -16.26 -0.43
C ILE A 137 -0.62 -14.75 -0.68
N VAL A 138 -1.77 -14.24 -1.15
CA VAL A 138 -1.93 -12.83 -1.50
C VAL A 138 -1.79 -11.90 -0.30
N PRO A 139 -2.45 -12.12 0.86
CA PRO A 139 -2.31 -11.21 2.00
C PRO A 139 -0.88 -11.14 2.53
N LEU A 140 -0.13 -12.24 2.48
CA LEU A 140 1.28 -12.27 2.89
C LEU A 140 2.15 -11.43 1.95
N CYS A 141 1.94 -11.56 0.64
CA CYS A 141 2.68 -10.76 -0.33
C CYS A 141 2.26 -9.28 -0.32
N THR A 142 0.96 -8.96 -0.16
CA THR A 142 0.47 -7.58 -0.10
C THR A 142 0.89 -6.87 1.19
N SER A 143 0.88 -7.55 2.35
CA SER A 143 1.38 -6.96 3.60
C SER A 143 2.87 -6.60 3.51
N SER A 144 3.63 -7.44 2.82
CA SER A 144 5.07 -7.25 2.61
C SER A 144 5.35 -6.08 1.65
N LEU A 145 4.57 -5.97 0.57
CA LEU A 145 4.62 -4.80 -0.32
C LEU A 145 4.16 -3.52 0.38
N SER A 146 3.15 -3.59 1.24
CA SER A 146 2.69 -2.44 2.04
C SER A 146 3.79 -1.97 2.99
N SER A 147 4.51 -2.90 3.61
CA SER A 147 5.66 -2.60 4.47
C SER A 147 6.83 -2.01 3.67
N LEU A 148 7.06 -2.49 2.45
CA LEU A 148 8.04 -1.91 1.52
C LEU A 148 7.68 -0.46 1.17
N PHE A 149 6.43 -0.19 0.80
CA PHE A 149 5.97 1.15 0.46
C PHE A 149 6.01 2.12 1.64
N ALA A 150 5.83 1.62 2.86
CA ALA A 150 5.98 2.41 4.08
C ALA A 150 7.45 2.64 4.46
N GLY A 151 8.39 1.80 4.03
CA GLY A 151 9.81 1.90 4.38
C GLY A 151 10.69 2.59 3.33
N ASP A 152 10.18 2.85 2.13
CA ASP A 152 10.94 3.37 0.99
C ASP A 152 10.91 4.90 0.95
N GLU A 153 11.97 5.56 1.43
CA GLU A 153 12.12 7.02 1.41
C GLU A 153 12.52 7.56 0.03
N GLU A 154 13.34 6.80 -0.71
CA GLU A 154 13.82 7.18 -2.05
C GLU A 154 12.73 6.98 -3.13
N GLY A 155 11.86 6.00 -2.95
CA GLY A 155 10.77 5.70 -3.88
C GLY A 155 11.20 4.92 -5.14
N GLU A 156 12.47 4.49 -5.23
CA GLU A 156 12.96 3.68 -6.37
C GLU A 156 12.26 2.31 -6.41
N ALA A 157 12.19 1.62 -5.27
CA ALA A 157 11.56 0.30 -5.17
C ALA A 157 10.03 0.41 -5.37
N THR A 158 9.42 1.45 -4.81
CA THR A 158 7.98 1.73 -4.93
C THR A 158 7.57 1.98 -6.38
N LEU A 159 8.32 2.83 -7.10
CA LEU A 159 8.03 3.14 -8.50
C LEU A 159 8.04 1.88 -9.38
N GLU A 160 9.05 1.02 -9.21
CA GLU A 160 9.17 -0.22 -9.96
C GLU A 160 8.05 -1.22 -9.60
N ALA A 161 7.74 -1.37 -8.31
CA ALA A 161 6.65 -2.22 -7.84
C ALA A 161 5.30 -1.80 -8.45
N VAL A 162 4.99 -0.50 -8.37
CA VAL A 162 3.74 0.08 -8.89
C VAL A 162 3.65 -0.09 -10.40
N LYS A 163 4.75 0.14 -11.14
CA LYS A 163 4.83 -0.12 -12.60
C LYS A 163 4.49 -1.59 -12.92
N MET A 164 5.04 -2.54 -12.16
CA MET A 164 4.75 -3.97 -12.34
C MET A 164 3.31 -4.35 -11.98
N ILE A 165 2.77 -3.81 -10.88
CA ILE A 165 1.37 -4.02 -10.48
C ILE A 165 0.44 -3.47 -11.56
N ALA A 166 0.64 -2.23 -12.02
CA ALA A 166 -0.17 -1.59 -13.05
C ALA A 166 -0.21 -2.40 -14.35
N LYS A 167 0.95 -2.90 -14.80
CA LYS A 167 1.05 -3.78 -15.98
C LYS A 167 0.31 -5.09 -15.75
N GLY A 168 0.53 -5.74 -14.61
CA GLY A 168 -0.06 -7.03 -14.31
C GLY A 168 -1.59 -6.99 -14.07
N VAL A 169 -2.13 -5.89 -13.52
CA VAL A 169 -3.57 -5.66 -13.39
C VAL A 169 -4.22 -5.56 -14.77
N LYS A 170 -3.57 -4.85 -15.72
CA LYS A 170 -4.03 -4.72 -17.10
C LYS A 170 -4.04 -6.07 -17.83
N GLU A 171 -2.95 -6.83 -17.73
CA GLU A 171 -2.81 -8.13 -18.39
C GLU A 171 -3.85 -9.17 -17.92
N LYS A 172 -4.29 -9.08 -16.67
CA LYS A 172 -5.30 -9.99 -16.10
C LYS A 172 -6.74 -9.51 -16.27
N GLY A 173 -6.97 -8.46 -17.06
CA GLY A 173 -8.30 -7.93 -17.31
C GLY A 173 -9.04 -7.50 -16.04
N TYR A 174 -8.31 -6.94 -15.06
CA TYR A 174 -8.85 -6.40 -13.81
C TYR A 174 -9.56 -7.41 -12.89
N ARG A 175 -9.38 -8.73 -13.10
CA ARG A 175 -9.86 -9.79 -12.19
C ARG A 175 -8.90 -10.00 -11.01
N VAL A 176 -8.74 -8.97 -10.19
CA VAL A 176 -7.79 -8.94 -9.06
C VAL A 176 -8.56 -8.84 -7.74
N ARG A 177 -7.94 -9.24 -6.62
CA ARG A 177 -8.51 -9.04 -5.28
C ARG A 177 -8.38 -7.59 -4.81
N GLU A 178 -9.35 -7.14 -4.03
CA GLU A 178 -9.37 -5.80 -3.42
C GLU A 178 -8.08 -5.46 -2.64
N GLU A 179 -7.50 -6.45 -1.95
CA GLU A 179 -6.25 -6.32 -1.17
C GLU A 179 -5.07 -5.76 -1.99
N VAL A 180 -5.01 -6.07 -3.29
CA VAL A 180 -3.91 -5.60 -4.16
C VAL A 180 -4.02 -4.11 -4.44
N VAL A 181 -5.25 -3.63 -4.63
CA VAL A 181 -5.53 -2.20 -4.85
C VAL A 181 -5.31 -1.44 -3.54
N ARG A 182 -5.76 -1.99 -2.41
CA ARG A 182 -5.53 -1.41 -1.09
C ARG A 182 -4.05 -1.33 -0.73
N CYS A 183 -3.21 -2.22 -1.25
CA CYS A 183 -1.76 -2.13 -1.06
C CYS A 183 -1.19 -0.78 -1.57
N LEU A 184 -1.79 -0.19 -2.61
CA LEU A 184 -1.35 1.10 -3.17
C LEU A 184 -1.66 2.29 -2.26
N LEU A 185 -2.57 2.15 -1.29
CA LEU A 185 -2.84 3.19 -0.29
C LEU A 185 -1.63 3.43 0.61
N TRP A 186 -0.80 2.41 0.85
CA TRP A 186 0.38 2.49 1.72
C TRP A 186 1.56 3.22 1.08
N VAL A 187 1.44 3.62 -0.18
CA VAL A 187 2.44 4.45 -0.85
C VAL A 187 2.53 5.78 -0.10
N ARG A 188 3.71 6.02 0.50
CA ARG A 188 4.06 7.32 1.03
C ARG A 188 4.28 8.25 -0.15
N VAL A 189 3.26 9.04 -0.44
CA VAL A 189 3.44 10.22 -1.26
C VAL A 189 3.78 11.33 -0.30
N GLY A 190 4.90 12.01 -0.53
CA GLY A 190 5.49 12.92 0.44
C GLY A 190 4.44 13.77 1.11
N ASP A 191 4.11 13.42 2.36
CA ASP A 191 3.79 14.40 3.37
C ASP A 191 5.07 15.24 3.49
N VAL A 192 5.19 16.19 2.57
CA VAL A 192 5.67 17.52 2.88
C VAL A 192 4.59 18.20 3.74
N GLU A 193 3.98 17.46 4.70
CA GLU A 193 3.72 18.07 5.98
C GLU A 193 5.03 18.71 6.34
N LYS A 194 4.99 20.04 6.24
CA LYS A 194 5.87 20.98 6.88
C LYS A 194 6.51 20.22 8.04
N GLY A 195 7.74 19.76 7.83
CA GLY A 195 8.68 19.80 8.91
C GLY A 195 8.63 21.25 9.32
N GLU A 196 7.75 21.56 10.28
CA GLU A 196 8.01 22.59 11.25
C GLU A 196 9.47 22.36 11.52
N LYS A 197 10.27 23.30 11.00
CA LYS A 197 11.63 23.45 11.41
C LYS A 197 11.48 23.50 12.90
N GLY A 198 11.72 22.35 13.55
CA GLY A 198 11.86 22.25 14.98
C GLY A 198 12.89 23.32 15.22
N LYS A 199 12.41 24.46 15.72
CA LYS A 199 13.23 25.54 16.17
C LYS A 199 14.18 24.84 17.12
N ASP A 200 15.42 24.70 16.68
CA ASP A 200 16.53 24.27 17.52
C ASP A 200 16.79 25.44 18.47
N GLU A 201 15.82 25.71 19.34
CA GLU A 201 15.92 26.59 20.48
C GLU A 201 16.61 25.78 21.57
N GLY A 202 17.93 25.97 21.63
CA GLY A 202 18.65 26.02 22.89
C GLY A 202 18.87 24.68 23.60
N LYS A 203 19.79 23.87 23.10
CA LYS A 203 20.65 23.05 23.98
C LYS A 203 22.13 23.33 23.74
N VAL A 204 22.56 24.51 24.19
CA VAL A 204 23.91 24.70 24.72
C VAL A 204 23.99 23.91 26.03
N GLY A 205 24.21 22.60 25.93
CA GLY A 205 24.32 21.69 27.07
C GLY A 205 25.58 20.86 26.95
N GLU A 206 26.58 21.23 27.75
CA GLU A 206 27.80 20.49 28.08
C GLU A 206 28.40 19.58 26.99
N LYS A 207 29.43 20.10 26.32
CA LYS A 207 30.47 19.26 25.69
C LYS A 207 31.14 18.40 26.77
N ARG A 208 30.58 17.23 27.06
CA ARG A 208 31.32 16.14 27.69
C ARG A 208 32.53 15.86 26.81
N LYS A 209 33.72 16.28 27.26
CA LYS A 209 35.01 15.87 26.69
C LYS A 209 35.07 14.35 26.73
N LYS A 210 34.66 13.67 25.65
CA LYS A 210 35.00 12.26 25.43
C LYS A 210 36.54 12.20 25.50
N LYS A 211 37.08 11.21 26.23
CA LYS A 211 38.51 10.89 26.22
C LYS A 211 38.97 10.82 24.77
N GLU A 212 39.63 11.88 24.30
CA GLU A 212 40.25 11.88 22.98
C GLU A 212 41.48 10.97 23.12
N GLU A 213 41.46 9.82 22.45
CA GLU A 213 42.67 9.04 22.26
C GLU A 213 43.73 9.94 21.61
N HIS A 214 44.99 9.84 22.02
CA HIS A 214 46.05 10.69 21.50
C HIS A 214 46.35 10.34 20.03
N VAL A 215 45.59 10.95 19.13
CA VAL A 215 45.73 10.77 17.69
C VAL A 215 46.91 11.61 17.16
N SER A 216 47.78 10.99 16.35
CA SER A 216 48.90 11.66 15.68
C SER A 216 48.44 12.87 14.84
N ARG A 217 49.28 13.94 14.76
CA ARG A 217 48.97 15.17 13.99
C ARG A 217 48.56 14.90 12.54
N LYS A 218 49.10 13.86 11.89
CA LYS A 218 48.70 13.45 10.53
C LYS A 218 47.28 12.89 10.48
N MET A 219 46.94 12.00 11.39
CA MET A 219 45.61 11.37 11.46
C MET A 219 44.52 12.38 11.85
N ARG A 220 44.85 13.40 12.66
CA ARG A 220 43.94 14.53 12.93
C ARG A 220 43.67 15.41 11.70
N LYS A 221 44.68 15.60 10.83
CA LYS A 221 44.50 16.34 9.56
C LYS A 221 43.68 15.53 8.56
N VAL A 222 43.85 14.22 8.50
CA VAL A 222 43.04 13.30 7.68
C VAL A 222 41.59 13.30 8.16
N GLY A 223 41.34 13.08 9.46
CA GLY A 223 39.98 13.10 10.00
C GLY A 223 39.25 14.44 9.84
N LYS A 224 39.97 15.57 9.81
CA LYS A 224 39.36 16.88 9.49
C LYS A 224 38.90 16.93 8.03
N LYS A 225 39.72 16.43 7.10
CA LYS A 225 39.37 16.36 5.68
C LYS A 225 38.26 15.35 5.41
N GLU A 226 38.28 14.19 6.07
CA GLU A 226 37.21 13.19 5.97
C GLU A 226 35.88 13.77 6.44
N ARG A 227 35.86 14.56 7.52
CA ARG A 227 34.65 15.25 7.99
C ARG A 227 34.16 16.34 7.03
N GLU A 228 35.08 17.05 6.38
CA GLU A 228 34.74 18.06 5.38
C GLU A 228 34.12 17.39 4.14
N VAL A 229 34.75 16.33 3.65
CA VAL A 229 34.22 15.49 2.55
C VAL A 229 32.88 14.85 2.95
N GLU A 230 32.74 14.32 4.16
CA GLU A 230 31.47 13.74 4.63
C GLU A 230 30.36 14.80 4.68
N LYS A 231 30.69 16.04 5.04
CA LYS A 231 29.74 17.15 5.05
C LYS A 231 29.34 17.55 3.63
N GLU A 232 30.31 17.67 2.73
CA GLU A 232 30.07 17.96 1.30
C GLU A 232 29.26 16.84 0.63
N MET A 233 29.55 15.56 0.93
CA MET A 233 28.76 14.42 0.45
C MET A 233 27.33 14.48 0.97
N LYS A 234 27.12 14.76 2.28
CA LYS A 234 25.77 14.90 2.84
C LYS A 234 24.99 16.07 2.23
N GLU A 235 25.64 17.21 1.99
CA GLU A 235 25.00 18.37 1.37
C GLU A 235 24.62 18.07 -0.10
N ALA A 236 25.50 17.39 -0.85
CA ALA A 236 25.24 16.99 -2.22
C ALA A 236 24.15 15.90 -2.33
N GLU A 237 24.22 14.86 -1.50
CA GLU A 237 23.22 13.78 -1.42
C GLU A 237 21.85 14.32 -1.06
N ALA A 238 21.74 15.21 -0.06
CA ALA A 238 20.46 15.74 0.39
C ALA A 238 19.75 16.63 -0.66
N VAL A 239 20.50 17.36 -1.49
CA VAL A 239 19.93 18.18 -2.57
C VAL A 239 19.54 17.31 -3.76
N TRP A 240 20.40 16.37 -4.13
CA TRP A 240 20.15 15.45 -5.24
C TRP A 240 18.93 14.56 -4.98
N ASP A 241 18.81 14.06 -3.75
CA ASP A 241 17.77 13.11 -3.40
C ASP A 241 16.37 13.72 -3.48
N ARG A 242 16.15 14.94 -2.97
CA ARG A 242 14.80 15.57 -2.98
C ARG A 242 14.23 15.76 -4.38
N GLY A 243 15.03 16.25 -5.32
CA GLY A 243 14.56 16.51 -6.68
C GLY A 243 14.28 15.24 -7.47
N GLU A 244 15.07 14.17 -7.26
CA GLU A 244 14.78 12.89 -7.89
C GLU A 244 13.62 12.16 -7.22
N VAL A 245 13.49 12.24 -5.89
CA VAL A 245 12.35 11.69 -5.14
C VAL A 245 11.05 12.31 -5.64
N GLU A 246 10.98 13.63 -5.80
CA GLU A 246 9.77 14.30 -6.30
C GLU A 246 9.40 13.84 -7.73
N LYS A 247 10.39 13.69 -8.62
CA LYS A 247 10.18 13.14 -9.97
C LYS A 247 9.66 11.70 -9.91
N ARG A 248 10.28 10.84 -9.09
CA ARG A 248 9.88 9.44 -8.90
C ARG A 248 8.48 9.33 -8.30
N GLN A 249 8.14 10.19 -7.34
CA GLN A 249 6.80 10.26 -6.74
C GLN A 249 5.75 10.70 -7.77
N THR A 250 6.05 11.73 -8.56
CA THR A 250 5.15 12.19 -9.64
C THR A 250 4.92 11.09 -10.67
N GLU A 251 5.96 10.36 -11.07
CA GLU A 251 5.81 9.19 -11.94
C GLU A 251 4.97 8.08 -11.27
N THR A 252 5.23 7.80 -9.99
CA THR A 252 4.49 6.77 -9.22
C THR A 252 3.01 7.08 -9.18
N LEU A 253 2.65 8.32 -8.81
CA LEU A 253 1.28 8.83 -8.81
C LEU A 253 0.62 8.70 -10.18
N LYS A 254 1.33 9.05 -11.26
CA LYS A 254 0.82 8.89 -12.62
C LYS A 254 0.41 7.44 -12.91
N TYR A 255 1.21 6.45 -12.50
CA TYR A 255 0.86 5.03 -12.67
C TYR A 255 -0.28 4.59 -11.76
N ILE A 256 -0.35 5.07 -10.52
CA ILE A 256 -1.46 4.79 -9.59
C ILE A 256 -2.77 5.31 -10.18
N PHE A 257 -2.84 6.60 -10.52
CA PHE A 257 -4.03 7.22 -11.08
C PHE A 257 -4.45 6.59 -12.39
N LEU A 258 -3.50 6.33 -13.30
CA LEU A 258 -3.80 5.66 -14.55
C LEU A 258 -4.34 4.23 -14.33
N THR A 259 -3.91 3.52 -13.29
CA THR A 259 -4.47 2.22 -12.91
C THR A 259 -5.88 2.37 -12.34
N TYR A 260 -6.11 3.36 -11.47
CA TYR A 260 -7.42 3.68 -10.91
C TYR A 260 -8.44 4.07 -11.99
N PHE A 261 -8.10 5.02 -12.87
CA PHE A 261 -8.96 5.43 -14.00
C PHE A 261 -9.32 4.26 -14.91
N ARG A 262 -8.35 3.37 -15.18
CA ARG A 262 -8.60 2.17 -15.98
C ARG A 262 -9.54 1.20 -15.29
N ILE A 263 -9.45 1.03 -13.97
CA ILE A 263 -10.38 0.18 -13.23
C ILE A 263 -11.78 0.79 -13.27
N LEU A 264 -11.92 2.09 -13.00
CA LEU A 264 -13.22 2.78 -13.03
C LEU A 264 -13.90 2.71 -14.41
N LYS A 265 -13.14 2.90 -15.49
CA LYS A 265 -13.69 2.86 -16.86
C LYS A 265 -14.02 1.45 -17.37
N ASN A 266 -13.21 0.45 -17.02
CA ASN A 266 -13.39 -0.91 -17.57
C ASN A 266 -14.27 -1.81 -16.69
N VAL A 267 -14.35 -1.55 -15.38
CA VAL A 267 -15.09 -2.42 -14.44
C VAL A 267 -15.82 -1.60 -13.36
N PRO A 268 -16.84 -0.80 -13.72
CA PRO A 268 -17.54 0.09 -12.80
C PRO A 268 -18.39 -0.64 -11.73
N THR A 269 -18.64 -1.95 -11.90
CA THR A 269 -19.48 -2.77 -11.00
C THR A 269 -18.70 -3.77 -10.16
N SER A 270 -17.36 -3.76 -10.21
CA SER A 270 -16.53 -4.71 -9.46
C SER A 270 -16.28 -4.28 -8.02
N ASP A 271 -16.06 -5.27 -7.16
CA ASP A 271 -15.62 -5.15 -5.76
C ASP A 271 -14.33 -4.30 -5.58
N LEU A 272 -13.64 -3.98 -6.67
CA LEU A 272 -12.46 -3.13 -6.67
C LEU A 272 -12.77 -1.63 -6.57
N VAL A 273 -13.97 -1.21 -6.96
CA VAL A 273 -14.35 0.21 -7.05
C VAL A 273 -14.25 0.92 -5.69
N PRO A 274 -14.76 0.36 -4.57
CA PRO A 274 -14.59 0.98 -3.25
C PRO A 274 -13.13 1.28 -2.88
N ALA A 275 -12.22 0.31 -3.10
CA ALA A 275 -10.79 0.49 -2.80
C ALA A 275 -10.11 1.52 -3.71
N VAL A 276 -10.55 1.65 -4.97
CA VAL A 276 -10.06 2.68 -5.89
C VAL A 276 -10.53 4.06 -5.46
N LEU A 277 -11.80 4.20 -5.09
CA LEU A 277 -12.39 5.46 -4.64
C LEU A 277 -11.75 5.95 -3.34
N GLU A 278 -11.46 5.03 -2.43
CA GLU A 278 -10.68 5.31 -1.22
C GLU A 278 -9.27 5.86 -1.55
N GLY A 279 -8.59 5.23 -2.52
CA GLY A 279 -7.28 5.70 -3.00
C GLY A 279 -7.35 7.08 -3.64
N LEU A 280 -8.36 7.34 -4.47
CA LEU A 280 -8.57 8.65 -5.08
C LEU A 280 -8.87 9.73 -4.04
N ALA A 281 -9.66 9.40 -3.01
CA ALA A 281 -9.95 10.33 -1.91
C ALA A 281 -8.67 10.68 -1.12
N ARG A 282 -7.81 9.70 -0.83
CA ARG A 282 -6.54 9.91 -0.13
C ARG A 282 -5.56 10.79 -0.92
N PHE A 283 -5.41 10.51 -2.21
CA PHE A 283 -4.46 11.24 -3.07
C PHE A 283 -5.07 12.43 -3.81
N ALA A 284 -6.30 12.83 -3.48
CA ALA A 284 -7.07 13.88 -4.17
C ALA A 284 -6.30 15.20 -4.32
N HIS A 285 -5.59 15.60 -3.27
CA HIS A 285 -4.83 16.84 -3.20
C HIS A 285 -3.60 16.88 -4.12
N LEU A 286 -3.20 15.73 -4.68
CA LEU A 286 -2.02 15.57 -5.54
C LEU A 286 -2.40 15.40 -7.02
N ILE A 287 -3.69 15.36 -7.32
CA ILE A 287 -4.20 15.23 -8.68
C ILE A 287 -4.13 16.62 -9.34
N SER A 288 -3.70 16.68 -10.60
CA SER A 288 -3.73 17.95 -11.35
C SER A 288 -5.16 18.30 -11.75
N VAL A 289 -5.47 19.60 -11.67
CA VAL A 289 -6.81 20.19 -11.92
C VAL A 289 -7.43 19.75 -13.26
N ASP A 290 -6.58 19.53 -14.27
CA ASP A 290 -7.00 19.12 -15.62
C ASP A 290 -7.73 17.77 -15.67
N PHE A 291 -7.47 16.86 -14.73
CA PHE A 291 -8.11 15.53 -14.71
C PHE A 291 -9.44 15.50 -13.94
N PHE A 292 -9.80 16.57 -13.22
CA PHE A 292 -10.98 16.55 -12.35
C PHE A 292 -12.29 16.48 -13.14
N ALA A 293 -12.36 17.11 -14.31
CA ALA A 293 -13.56 17.06 -15.16
C ALA A 293 -13.86 15.63 -15.62
N ASP A 294 -12.87 14.97 -16.24
CA ASP A 294 -12.95 13.57 -16.67
C ASP A 294 -13.26 12.63 -15.50
N LEU A 295 -12.62 12.86 -14.35
CA LEU A 295 -12.84 12.05 -13.16
C LEU A 295 -14.27 12.21 -12.64
N LEU A 296 -14.75 13.44 -12.51
CA LEU A 296 -16.10 13.69 -12.01
C LEU A 296 -17.16 13.12 -12.96
N GLU A 297 -16.95 13.19 -14.27
CA GLU A 297 -17.83 12.56 -15.26
C GLU A 297 -17.88 11.04 -15.08
N THR A 298 -16.72 10.39 -14.90
CA THR A 298 -16.70 8.93 -14.62
C THR A 298 -17.40 8.59 -13.30
N LEU A 299 -17.23 9.41 -12.26
CA LEU A 299 -17.92 9.22 -10.98
C LEU A 299 -19.43 9.45 -11.09
N LYS A 300 -19.87 10.44 -11.88
CA LYS A 300 -21.29 10.65 -12.18
C LYS A 300 -21.89 9.44 -12.88
N SER A 301 -21.23 8.93 -13.92
CA SER A 301 -21.68 7.71 -14.62
C SER A 301 -21.77 6.50 -13.69
N ILE A 302 -20.81 6.32 -12.78
CA ILE A 302 -20.85 5.25 -11.77
C ILE A 302 -22.01 5.48 -10.79
N SER A 303 -22.20 6.70 -10.30
CA SER A 303 -23.30 7.05 -9.40
C SER A 303 -24.66 6.87 -10.05
N GLU A 304 -24.81 7.20 -11.34
CA GLU A 304 -26.04 7.00 -12.10
C GLU A 304 -26.32 5.52 -12.30
N THR A 305 -25.30 4.73 -12.64
CA THR A 305 -25.42 3.26 -12.74
C THR A 305 -25.83 2.64 -11.40
N GLN A 306 -25.25 3.10 -10.29
CA GLN A 306 -25.62 2.65 -8.95
C GLN A 306 -27.05 3.06 -8.57
N PHE A 307 -27.48 4.25 -8.99
CA PHE A 307 -28.83 4.76 -8.77
C PHE A 307 -29.87 4.02 -9.62
N VAL A 308 -29.59 3.71 -10.89
CA VAL A 308 -30.47 2.89 -11.73
C VAL A 308 -30.62 1.49 -11.13
N ASN A 309 -29.51 0.85 -10.75
CA ASN A 309 -29.55 -0.43 -10.02
C ASN A 309 -30.32 -0.34 -8.68
N PHE A 310 -30.40 0.84 -8.06
CA PHE A 310 -31.21 1.07 -6.86
C PHE A 310 -32.70 1.17 -7.20
N VAL A 311 -33.08 1.79 -8.32
CA VAL A 311 -34.49 1.98 -8.72
C VAL A 311 -35.07 0.71 -9.38
N GLU A 312 -34.30 -0.01 -10.18
CA GLU A 312 -34.78 -1.14 -11.00
C GLU A 312 -34.71 -2.52 -10.30
N GLY A 313 -34.15 -2.63 -9.10
CA GLY A 313 -33.93 -3.93 -8.47
C GLY A 313 -35.16 -4.51 -7.75
N ASP A 314 -35.99 -5.33 -8.44
CA ASP A 314 -36.72 -6.47 -7.81
C ASP A 314 -37.38 -7.52 -8.77
N ASP A 315 -36.86 -7.81 -9.97
CA ASP A 315 -37.49 -8.82 -10.88
C ASP A 315 -36.75 -10.17 -11.05
N ASP A 316 -35.64 -10.44 -10.34
CA ASP A 316 -34.91 -11.72 -10.50
C ASP A 316 -34.93 -12.58 -9.22
N GLU A 317 -35.79 -13.61 -9.23
CA GLU A 317 -36.06 -14.64 -8.20
C GLU A 317 -34.85 -15.58 -7.88
N GLY A 318 -33.65 -15.04 -7.74
CA GLY A 318 -32.43 -15.82 -7.47
C GLY A 318 -31.74 -15.37 -6.18
N GLY A 319 -31.73 -16.21 -5.15
CA GLY A 319 -31.15 -15.98 -3.80
C GLY A 319 -29.65 -15.65 -3.68
N LYS A 320 -28.99 -15.09 -4.71
CA LYS A 320 -27.64 -14.47 -4.66
C LYS A 320 -27.66 -12.97 -4.31
N ALA A 321 -28.79 -12.29 -4.39
CA ALA A 321 -28.92 -10.82 -4.27
C ALA A 321 -28.44 -10.22 -2.93
N ARG A 322 -28.46 -10.97 -1.82
CA ARG A 322 -28.16 -10.44 -0.47
C ARG A 322 -26.70 -10.02 -0.23
N LYS A 323 -25.74 -10.56 -0.99
CA LYS A 323 -24.33 -10.17 -0.86
C LYS A 323 -23.99 -8.94 -1.72
N ASP A 324 -24.64 -8.80 -2.87
CA ASP A 324 -24.36 -7.74 -3.83
C ASP A 324 -24.96 -6.39 -3.38
N ASP A 325 -26.12 -6.39 -2.71
CA ASP A 325 -26.72 -5.15 -2.17
C ASP A 325 -25.90 -4.50 -1.05
N LYS A 326 -25.14 -5.30 -0.30
CA LYS A 326 -24.22 -4.85 0.76
C LYS A 326 -23.10 -3.97 0.20
N ASP A 327 -22.47 -4.44 -0.87
CA ASP A 327 -21.31 -3.76 -1.46
C ASP A 327 -21.76 -2.58 -2.33
N ARG A 328 -22.99 -2.62 -2.87
CA ARG A 328 -23.61 -1.50 -3.63
C ARG A 328 -23.81 -0.23 -2.82
N ALA A 329 -24.42 -0.30 -1.63
CA ALA A 329 -24.64 0.88 -0.80
C ALA A 329 -23.32 1.49 -0.30
N ARG A 330 -22.37 0.63 0.10
CA ARG A 330 -21.03 1.05 0.53
C ARG A 330 -20.25 1.71 -0.62
N SER A 331 -20.29 1.11 -1.81
CA SER A 331 -19.67 1.66 -3.03
C SER A 331 -20.26 3.01 -3.42
N ALA A 332 -21.58 3.18 -3.26
CA ALA A 332 -22.25 4.46 -3.49
C ALA A 332 -21.79 5.55 -2.52
N PHE A 333 -21.69 5.24 -1.22
CA PHE A 333 -21.14 6.20 -0.26
C PHE A 333 -19.68 6.53 -0.54
N HIS A 334 -18.83 5.54 -0.85
CA HIS A 334 -17.45 5.80 -1.27
C HIS A 334 -17.38 6.68 -2.54
N CYS A 335 -18.29 6.49 -3.50
CA CYS A 335 -18.32 7.27 -4.74
C CYS A 335 -18.65 8.74 -4.45
N VAL A 336 -19.67 8.97 -3.61
CA VAL A 336 -20.06 10.32 -3.17
C VAL A 336 -18.92 10.96 -2.37
N ILE A 337 -18.37 10.29 -1.36
CA ILE A 337 -17.26 10.81 -0.55
C ILE A 337 -16.05 11.16 -1.43
N ALA A 338 -15.65 10.26 -2.33
CA ALA A 338 -14.55 10.52 -3.25
C ALA A 338 -14.84 11.74 -4.14
N ALA A 339 -16.04 11.88 -4.70
CA ALA A 339 -16.42 13.04 -5.50
C ALA A 339 -16.33 14.34 -4.69
N PHE A 340 -16.88 14.39 -3.47
CA PHE A 340 -16.81 15.57 -2.62
C PHE A 340 -15.40 15.88 -2.14
N GLN A 341 -14.58 14.86 -1.83
CA GLN A 341 -13.21 15.03 -1.38
C GLN A 341 -12.28 15.49 -2.50
N LEU A 342 -12.50 15.02 -3.74
CA LEU A 342 -11.82 15.55 -4.94
C LEU A 342 -12.16 17.02 -5.15
N LEU A 343 -13.43 17.39 -4.97
CA LEU A 343 -13.84 18.78 -5.14
C LEU A 343 -13.46 19.68 -3.98
N SER A 344 -13.11 19.12 -2.83
CA SER A 344 -12.63 19.88 -1.67
C SER A 344 -11.19 20.36 -1.93
N GLY A 345 -10.92 21.65 -1.73
CA GLY A 345 -9.61 22.26 -2.01
C GLY A 345 -9.52 22.85 -3.42
N GLN A 346 -8.58 22.37 -4.24
CA GLN A 346 -8.30 22.96 -5.57
C GLN A 346 -9.48 22.81 -6.56
N GLY A 347 -10.33 21.79 -6.36
CA GLY A 347 -11.50 21.52 -7.20
C GLY A 347 -12.70 22.44 -6.96
N GLU A 348 -12.75 23.21 -5.85
CA GLU A 348 -13.88 24.09 -5.54
C GLU A 348 -14.03 25.22 -6.55
N ALA A 349 -12.91 25.66 -7.13
CA ALA A 349 -12.87 26.70 -8.15
C ALA A 349 -13.61 26.31 -9.44
N LEU A 350 -13.80 25.01 -9.70
CA LEU A 350 -14.42 24.51 -10.93
C LEU A 350 -15.96 24.60 -10.91
N ASN A 351 -16.59 24.95 -9.78
CA ASN A 351 -18.05 25.12 -9.63
C ASN A 351 -18.89 24.03 -10.35
N LEU A 352 -18.46 22.78 -10.27
CA LEU A 352 -19.10 21.67 -10.97
C LEU A 352 -20.44 21.31 -10.32
N ASP A 353 -21.45 20.94 -11.14
CA ASP A 353 -22.75 20.53 -10.64
C ASP A 353 -22.68 19.19 -9.89
N LEU A 354 -23.20 19.19 -8.65
CA LEU A 354 -23.19 18.05 -7.72
C LEU A 354 -24.58 17.50 -7.40
N THR A 355 -25.61 18.00 -8.08
CA THR A 355 -27.00 17.64 -7.82
C THR A 355 -27.21 16.12 -7.88
N THR A 356 -26.60 15.44 -8.86
CA THR A 356 -26.65 13.97 -9.00
C THR A 356 -26.12 13.24 -7.76
N PHE A 357 -25.02 13.73 -7.15
CA PHE A 357 -24.43 13.10 -5.96
C PHE A 357 -25.30 13.31 -4.72
N TYR A 358 -25.92 14.49 -4.56
CA TYR A 358 -26.88 14.72 -3.47
C TYR A 358 -28.10 13.80 -3.59
N THR A 359 -28.66 13.65 -4.79
CA THR A 359 -29.83 12.80 -5.03
C THR A 359 -29.49 11.32 -4.81
N SER A 360 -28.33 10.87 -5.30
CA SER A 360 -27.82 9.51 -5.09
C SER A 360 -27.60 9.21 -3.60
N PHE A 361 -26.91 10.08 -2.88
CA PHE A 361 -26.69 9.93 -1.43
C PHE A 361 -28.02 9.87 -0.66
N TYR A 362 -28.96 10.77 -0.99
CA TYR A 362 -30.30 10.80 -0.39
C TYR A 362 -31.11 9.52 -0.62
N ALA A 363 -30.98 8.89 -1.79
CA ALA A 363 -31.64 7.64 -2.12
C ALA A 363 -31.02 6.46 -1.35
N HIS A 364 -29.69 6.33 -1.37
CA HIS A 364 -28.99 5.23 -0.71
C HIS A 364 -29.12 5.25 0.83
N LEU A 365 -29.28 6.43 1.45
CA LEU A 365 -29.60 6.55 2.88
C LEU A 365 -30.84 5.73 3.29
N ALA A 366 -31.84 5.61 2.42
CA ALA A 366 -33.08 4.89 2.75
C ALA A 366 -32.86 3.37 2.94
N ARG A 367 -31.83 2.79 2.30
CA ARG A 367 -31.49 1.35 2.42
C ARG A 367 -30.51 1.06 3.56
N LEU A 368 -30.03 2.07 4.29
CA LEU A 368 -29.07 1.89 5.37
C LEU A 368 -29.56 0.89 6.45
N PRO A 369 -30.82 0.96 6.94
CA PRO A 369 -31.31 0.03 7.96
C PRO A 369 -31.49 -1.41 7.47
N LEU A 370 -31.62 -1.62 6.16
CA LEU A 370 -31.78 -2.95 5.56
C LEU A 370 -30.44 -3.70 5.47
N SER A 371 -29.32 -3.02 5.71
CA SER A 371 -28.00 -3.64 5.71
C SER A 371 -27.71 -4.34 7.04
N PRO A 372 -27.42 -5.65 7.06
CA PRO A 372 -27.22 -6.41 8.30
C PRO A 372 -25.92 -6.08 9.05
N TYR A 373 -25.02 -5.28 8.47
CA TYR A 373 -23.66 -4.99 8.96
C TYR A 373 -23.34 -3.48 9.02
N THR A 374 -24.33 -2.65 9.34
CA THR A 374 -24.20 -1.20 9.57
C THR A 374 -23.05 -0.82 10.52
N SER A 375 -22.83 -1.59 11.59
CA SER A 375 -21.74 -1.38 12.58
C SER A 375 -20.48 -2.22 12.38
N THR A 376 -20.47 -3.27 11.54
CA THR A 376 -19.31 -4.19 11.49
C THR A 376 -18.55 -4.11 10.17
N PRO A 377 -17.21 -4.04 10.18
CA PRO A 377 -16.41 -4.09 8.97
C PRO A 377 -16.68 -5.35 8.13
N PRO A 378 -16.70 -5.26 6.78
CA PRO A 378 -16.88 -6.42 5.92
C PRO A 378 -15.76 -7.44 6.15
N PRO A 379 -16.03 -8.75 5.97
CA PRO A 379 -15.05 -9.81 6.23
C PRO A 379 -13.77 -9.68 5.38
N SER A 380 -13.80 -8.96 4.26
CA SER A 380 -12.64 -8.61 3.42
C SER A 380 -11.70 -7.56 4.03
N SER A 381 -12.15 -6.80 5.03
CA SER A 381 -11.33 -5.83 5.79
C SER A 381 -10.77 -6.42 7.10
N ARG A 382 -11.14 -7.67 7.43
CA ARG A 382 -10.73 -8.35 8.65
C ARG A 382 -9.31 -8.89 8.51
N THR A 383 -8.32 -8.01 8.37
CA THR A 383 -6.93 -8.37 8.64
C THR A 383 -6.82 -8.73 10.13
N LYS A 384 -6.13 -9.83 10.45
CA LYS A 384 -6.06 -10.42 11.80
C LYS A 384 -5.40 -9.51 12.87
N HIS A 385 -5.03 -8.27 12.54
CA HIS A 385 -4.34 -7.33 13.41
C HIS A 385 -5.25 -6.54 14.36
N ALA A 386 -6.58 -6.58 14.21
CA ALA A 386 -7.51 -5.89 15.11
C ALA A 386 -7.64 -6.51 16.52
N SER A 387 -6.86 -7.55 16.85
CA SER A 387 -6.98 -8.27 18.14
C SER A 387 -6.09 -7.73 19.26
N GLN A 388 -5.41 -6.58 19.09
CA GLN A 388 -4.52 -6.02 20.12
C GLN A 388 -4.90 -4.61 20.62
N ILE A 389 -5.98 -4.00 20.15
CA ILE A 389 -6.42 -2.67 20.59
C ILE A 389 -7.79 -2.80 21.27
N SER A 390 -7.82 -3.44 22.44
CA SER A 390 -9.04 -3.56 23.25
C SER A 390 -8.86 -3.00 24.65
N ASN A 391 -8.12 -1.90 24.82
CA ASN A 391 -8.00 -1.19 26.09
C ASN A 391 -7.63 0.29 25.85
N ALA A 392 -8.62 1.12 25.51
CA ALA A 392 -8.52 2.57 25.65
C ALA A 392 -9.90 3.14 26.05
N PRO A 393 -9.97 4.15 26.93
CA PRO A 393 -11.21 4.62 27.54
C PRO A 393 -12.06 5.47 26.58
N THR A 394 -13.37 5.41 26.82
CA THR A 394 -14.53 5.85 26.02
C THR A 394 -14.66 7.37 25.74
N GLN A 395 -13.61 8.10 25.39
CA GLN A 395 -13.72 9.57 25.16
C GLN A 395 -13.10 10.12 23.87
N GLN A 396 -12.91 9.32 22.82
CA GLN A 396 -12.36 9.81 21.54
C GLN A 396 -13.20 9.44 20.31
N ILE A 397 -14.50 9.73 20.34
CA ILE A 397 -15.40 9.50 19.17
C ILE A 397 -15.30 10.66 18.14
N PHE A 398 -14.71 11.80 18.49
CA PHE A 398 -14.78 13.02 17.65
C PHE A 398 -13.49 13.45 16.95
N ASN A 399 -12.40 12.68 17.06
CA ASN A 399 -11.18 12.96 16.28
C ASN A 399 -11.01 11.93 15.17
N ILE A 400 -11.74 12.12 14.08
CA ILE A 400 -11.49 11.40 12.82
C ILE A 400 -10.14 11.89 12.29
N SER A 401 -9.08 11.17 12.64
CA SER A 401 -7.80 11.30 11.95
C SER A 401 -7.99 10.70 10.56
N THR A 402 -7.69 11.49 9.53
CA THR A 402 -7.78 11.19 8.09
C THR A 402 -6.91 10.01 7.62
N THR A 403 -6.39 9.20 8.54
CA THR A 403 -5.41 8.13 8.30
C THR A 403 -6.02 6.73 8.32
N ASP A 404 -7.18 6.54 8.94
CA ASP A 404 -7.81 5.23 9.09
C ASP A 404 -9.00 5.08 8.14
N ALA A 405 -8.98 4.03 7.33
CA ALA A 405 -10.04 3.72 6.39
C ALA A 405 -11.38 3.51 7.15
N PRO A 406 -12.47 4.23 6.79
CA PRO A 406 -13.75 4.07 7.47
C PRO A 406 -14.21 2.61 7.36
N THR A 407 -14.32 1.98 8.52
CA THR A 407 -14.54 0.54 8.65
C THR A 407 -16.03 0.22 8.55
N SER A 408 -16.89 1.12 9.03
CA SER A 408 -18.35 1.02 9.04
C SER A 408 -19.03 1.82 7.91
N THR A 409 -20.19 1.35 7.45
CA THR A 409 -21.05 2.10 6.53
C THR A 409 -21.61 3.38 7.15
N ILE A 410 -21.78 3.42 8.48
CA ILE A 410 -22.22 4.62 9.21
C ILE A 410 -21.08 5.63 9.29
N GLU A 411 -19.84 5.21 9.53
CA GLU A 411 -18.68 6.11 9.47
C GLU A 411 -18.57 6.77 8.09
N LEU A 412 -18.75 5.99 7.01
CA LEU A 412 -18.83 6.54 5.64
C LEU A 412 -19.97 7.55 5.49
N MET A 413 -21.14 7.26 6.04
CA MET A 413 -22.28 8.16 6.00
C MET A 413 -21.96 9.48 6.72
N ILE A 414 -21.39 9.41 7.92
CA ILE A 414 -21.00 10.59 8.74
C ILE A 414 -19.96 11.42 7.99
N GLN A 415 -18.92 10.78 7.44
CA GLN A 415 -17.91 11.44 6.63
C GLN A 415 -18.54 12.11 5.39
N GLY A 416 -19.50 11.45 4.75
CA GLY A 416 -20.30 12.04 3.67
C GLY A 416 -21.02 13.31 4.11
N PHE A 417 -21.72 13.28 5.25
CA PHE A 417 -22.38 14.46 5.82
C PHE A 417 -21.40 15.60 6.12
N GLU A 418 -20.22 15.28 6.68
CA GLU A 418 -19.19 16.27 6.95
C GLU A 418 -18.71 17.00 5.69
N LEU A 419 -18.43 16.25 4.63
CA LEU A 419 -17.99 16.83 3.35
C LEU A 419 -19.11 17.57 2.62
N MET A 420 -20.36 17.11 2.74
CA MET A 420 -21.50 17.69 2.04
C MET A 420 -22.03 18.95 2.71
N PHE A 421 -22.06 18.98 4.04
CA PHE A 421 -22.74 20.03 4.81
C PHE A 421 -21.82 20.86 5.68
N PHE A 422 -20.85 20.26 6.39
CA PHE A 422 -20.03 20.99 7.38
C PHE A 422 -18.83 21.71 6.76
N LYS A 423 -18.17 21.12 5.75
CA LYS A 423 -17.03 21.76 5.09
C LYS A 423 -17.42 22.83 4.07
N LYS A 424 -18.71 22.92 3.71
CA LYS A 424 -19.20 23.90 2.73
C LYS A 424 -19.66 25.19 3.38
N ARG A 425 -19.24 26.32 2.79
CA ARG A 425 -19.64 27.67 3.27
C ARG A 425 -21.13 27.98 3.11
N GLN A 426 -21.80 27.40 2.12
CA GLN A 426 -23.22 27.66 1.85
C GLN A 426 -23.92 26.37 1.41
N VAL A 427 -25.02 26.04 2.08
CA VAL A 427 -25.88 24.90 1.74
C VAL A 427 -27.35 25.32 1.77
N PRO A 428 -28.17 24.96 0.76
CA PRO A 428 -29.60 25.26 0.76
C PRO A 428 -30.33 24.66 1.96
N VAL A 429 -31.10 25.49 2.68
CA VAL A 429 -31.83 25.10 3.90
C VAL A 429 -32.84 23.97 3.62
N GLU A 430 -33.49 23.99 2.46
CA GLU A 430 -34.45 22.95 2.06
C GLU A 430 -33.80 21.57 1.93
N ARG A 431 -32.56 21.53 1.45
CA ARG A 431 -31.78 20.30 1.35
C ARG A 431 -31.43 19.77 2.73
N VAL A 432 -30.99 20.63 3.65
CA VAL A 432 -30.72 20.22 5.03
C VAL A 432 -31.98 19.62 5.66
N ARG A 433 -33.14 20.29 5.49
CA ARG A 433 -34.44 19.80 6.03
C ARG A 433 -34.82 18.42 5.50
N SER A 434 -34.65 18.16 4.21
CA SER A 434 -35.00 16.85 3.63
C SER A 434 -34.08 15.74 4.16
N PHE A 435 -32.77 16.00 4.25
CA PHE A 435 -31.80 15.06 4.81
C PHE A 435 -32.05 14.78 6.29
N VAL A 436 -32.28 15.80 7.12
CA VAL A 436 -32.62 15.63 8.55
C VAL A 436 -33.86 14.76 8.71
N LYS A 437 -34.92 15.03 7.94
CA LYS A 437 -36.15 14.22 8.00
C LYS A 437 -35.87 12.74 7.65
N ARG A 438 -35.05 12.49 6.62
CA ARG A 438 -34.69 11.13 6.21
C ARG A 438 -33.82 10.43 7.25
N VAL A 439 -32.84 11.13 7.82
CA VAL A 439 -31.97 10.61 8.89
C VAL A 439 -32.78 10.21 10.11
N CYS A 440 -33.70 11.06 10.57
CA CYS A 440 -34.61 10.72 11.67
C CYS A 440 -35.48 9.49 11.36
N GLY A 441 -35.96 9.34 10.12
CA GLY A 441 -36.72 8.16 9.71
C GLY A 441 -35.88 6.87 9.65
N VAL A 442 -34.63 6.98 9.23
CA VAL A 442 -33.66 5.87 9.19
C VAL A 442 -33.27 5.45 10.62
N ALA A 443 -33.07 6.41 11.52
CA ALA A 443 -32.70 6.19 12.92
C ALA A 443 -33.70 5.33 13.71
N LEU A 444 -34.98 5.29 13.31
CA LEU A 444 -36.01 4.44 13.91
C LEU A 444 -35.74 2.94 13.71
N ASN A 445 -34.99 2.58 12.66
CA ASN A 445 -34.76 1.20 12.24
C ASN A 445 -33.32 0.74 12.48
N LEU A 446 -32.48 1.59 13.10
CA LEU A 446 -31.09 1.30 13.42
C LEU A 446 -30.93 0.79 14.86
N ARG A 447 -29.76 0.20 15.16
CA ARG A 447 -29.44 -0.25 16.53
C ARG A 447 -29.06 0.94 17.41
N VAL A 448 -29.11 0.77 18.74
CA VAL A 448 -28.88 1.85 19.71
C VAL A 448 -27.57 2.61 19.48
N GLU A 449 -26.45 1.91 19.29
CA GLU A 449 -25.13 2.52 19.05
C GLU A 449 -25.10 3.34 17.74
N GLU A 450 -25.82 2.86 16.73
CA GLU A 450 -25.89 3.46 15.39
C GLU A 450 -26.78 4.70 15.40
N THR A 451 -27.93 4.61 16.08
CA THR A 451 -28.83 5.74 16.29
C THR A 451 -28.15 6.86 17.05
N LEU A 452 -27.32 6.54 18.05
CA LEU A 452 -26.51 7.55 18.77
C LEU A 452 -25.50 8.24 17.84
N ALA A 453 -24.80 7.48 16.99
CA ALA A 453 -23.85 8.06 16.04
C ALA A 453 -24.55 8.92 14.97
N VAL A 454 -25.70 8.46 14.46
CA VAL A 454 -26.47 9.11 13.41
C VAL A 454 -27.18 10.39 13.90
N LEU A 455 -27.69 10.40 15.13
CA LEU A 455 -28.30 11.59 15.75
C LEU A 455 -27.27 12.57 16.33
N GLY A 456 -26.01 12.13 16.47
CA GLY A 456 -24.90 13.00 16.89
C GLY A 456 -24.35 13.90 15.78
N VAL A 457 -24.66 13.59 14.51
CA VAL A 457 -24.42 14.43 13.32
C VAL A 457 -25.50 15.49 13.22
#